data_AF-A0A379Y8A0-F1
#
_entry.id   AF-A0A379Y8A0-F1
#
_cell.length_a   1.000
_cell.length_b   1.000
_cell.length_c   1.000
_cell.angle_alpha   90.00
_cell.angle_beta   90.00
_cell.angle_gamma   90.00
#
_symmetry.space_group_name_H-M   'P 1'
#
loop_
_entity.id
_entity.type
_entity.pdbx_description
1 polymer ?
#
loop_
_entity_poly.entity_id
_entity_poly.type
_entity_poly.pdbx_seq_one_letter_code
_entity_poly.pdbx_strand_id
1 'polypeptide(L)'
;MAEMRALHTQFDRERWIQVDTQFHQLIYEASGNPFLTSFANLFSSVYQSYFRAITGNEVIKLRHHQAIVDAILAGDSAGALVACQVLLKEKD
;
A
#
# COMPACT_ATOMS: atom_id res chain seq x y z
N MET A 1 6.68 6.63 -1.41
CA MET A 1 6.61 7.20 -0.05
C MET A 1 6.59 8.71 0.03
N ALA A 2 7.40 9.47 -0.74
CA ALA A 2 7.39 10.94 -0.68
C ALA A 2 5.99 11.54 -0.96
N GLU A 3 5.31 11.05 -1.99
CA GLU A 3 3.98 11.51 -2.35
C GLU A 3 2.91 11.12 -1.33
N MET A 4 2.95 9.90 -0.79
CA MET A 4 2.07 9.48 0.31
C MET A 4 2.21 10.39 1.54
N ARG A 5 3.44 10.85 1.86
CA ARG A 5 3.67 11.83 2.95
C ARG A 5 3.10 13.22 2.62
N ALA A 6 3.18 13.66 1.37
CA ALA A 6 2.59 14.92 0.94
C ALA A 6 1.06 14.88 1.09
N LEU A 7 0.43 13.79 0.64
CA LEU A 7 -1.02 13.57 0.75
C LEU A 7 -1.50 13.41 2.20
N HIS A 8 -0.64 12.95 3.11
CA HIS A 8 -0.95 12.96 4.54
C HIS A 8 -1.02 14.37 5.13
N THR A 9 -0.30 15.33 4.54
CA THR A 9 -0.35 16.73 4.97
C THR A 9 -1.49 17.49 4.28
N GLN A 10 -1.70 17.20 3.00
CA GLN A 10 -2.76 17.79 2.18
C GLN A 10 -3.54 16.67 1.49
N PHE A 11 -4.62 16.23 2.13
CA PHE A 11 -5.37 15.08 1.65
C PHE A 11 -6.13 15.39 0.36
N ASP A 12 -5.85 14.61 -0.67
CA ASP A 12 -6.67 14.46 -1.86
C ASP A 12 -7.02 12.98 -1.98
N ARG A 13 -8.31 12.68 -1.89
CA ARG A 13 -8.82 11.31 -1.85
C ARG A 13 -8.55 10.55 -3.15
N GLU A 14 -8.78 11.15 -4.30
CA GLU A 14 -8.58 10.50 -5.59
C GLU A 14 -7.10 10.24 -5.81
N ARG A 15 -6.27 11.23 -5.48
CA ARG A 15 -4.82 11.08 -5.60
C ARG A 15 -4.29 10.05 -4.60
N TRP A 16 -4.81 10.01 -3.38
CA TRP A 16 -4.46 8.98 -2.40
C TRP A 16 -4.75 7.58 -2.92
N ILE A 17 -5.97 7.32 -3.43
CA ILE A 17 -6.35 6.00 -3.97
C ILE A 17 -5.41 5.60 -5.12
N GLN A 18 -5.06 6.53 -6.01
CA GLN A 18 -4.13 6.25 -7.10
C GLN A 18 -2.71 5.92 -6.62
N VAL A 19 -2.19 6.69 -5.67
CA VAL A 19 -0.83 6.52 -5.13
C VAL A 19 -0.73 5.24 -4.30
N ASP A 20 -1.78 4.91 -3.53
CA ASP A 20 -1.88 3.69 -2.75
C ASP A 20 -1.97 2.44 -3.65
N THR A 21 -2.77 2.49 -4.71
CA THR A 21 -2.83 1.41 -5.72
C THR A 21 -1.46 1.16 -6.35
N GLN A 22 -0.76 2.24 -6.75
CA GLN A 22 0.60 2.15 -7.32
C GLN A 22 1.61 1.59 -6.32
N PHE A 23 1.51 1.97 -5.05
CA PHE A 23 2.35 1.42 -4.00
C PHE A 23 2.23 -0.10 -3.91
N HIS A 24 1.00 -0.63 -3.90
CA HIS A 24 0.78 -2.07 -3.86
C HIS A 24 1.30 -2.76 -5.13
N GLN A 25 1.07 -2.17 -6.30
CA GLN A 25 1.59 -2.69 -7.56
C GLN A 25 3.12 -2.82 -7.55
N LEU A 26 3.84 -1.80 -7.08
CA LEU A 26 5.29 -1.81 -6.99
C LEU A 26 5.82 -2.92 -6.07
N ILE A 27 5.12 -3.23 -4.97
CA ILE A 27 5.50 -4.34 -4.09
C ILE A 27 5.37 -5.68 -4.82
N TYR A 28 4.28 -5.89 -5.58
CA TYR A 28 4.11 -7.12 -6.34
C TYR A 28 5.14 -7.25 -7.45
N GLU A 29 5.46 -6.18 -8.16
CA GLU A 29 6.53 -6.16 -9.17
C GLU A 29 7.91 -6.44 -8.55
N ALA A 30 8.21 -5.83 -7.39
CA ALA A 30 9.47 -6.04 -6.67
C ALA A 30 9.65 -7.48 -6.17
N SER A 31 8.56 -8.25 -6.00
CA SER A 31 8.64 -9.67 -5.63
C SER A 31 9.22 -10.55 -6.74
N GLY A 32 9.26 -10.08 -7.99
CA GLY A 32 9.69 -10.85 -9.14
C GLY A 32 8.81 -12.07 -9.44
N ASN A 33 7.60 -12.15 -8.86
CA ASN A 33 6.68 -13.25 -9.01
C ASN A 33 5.56 -12.92 -10.03
N PRO A 34 5.62 -13.48 -11.26
CA PRO A 34 4.65 -13.15 -12.32
C PRO A 34 3.20 -13.47 -11.96
N PHE A 35 2.98 -14.45 -11.07
CA PHE A 35 1.65 -14.76 -10.57
C PHE A 35 1.09 -13.59 -9.76
N LEU A 36 1.87 -13.04 -8.82
CA LEU A 36 1.43 -11.90 -8.00
C LEU A 36 1.24 -10.64 -8.83
N THR A 37 2.13 -10.36 -9.79
CA THR A 37 1.97 -9.24 -10.73
C THR A 37 0.68 -9.36 -11.55
N SER A 38 0.35 -10.57 -12.02
CA SER A 38 -0.89 -10.80 -12.77
C SER A 38 -2.14 -10.57 -11.92
N PHE A 39 -2.10 -10.98 -10.65
CA PHE A 39 -3.17 -10.73 -9.69
C PHE A 39 -3.35 -9.23 -9.41
N ALA A 40 -2.26 -8.47 -9.26
CA ALA A 40 -2.32 -7.02 -9.06
C ALA A 40 -3.11 -6.32 -10.18
N ASN A 41 -2.84 -6.70 -11.42
CA ASN A 41 -3.52 -6.15 -12.60
C ASN A 41 -5.01 -6.51 -12.61
N LEU A 42 -5.33 -7.79 -12.34
CA LEU A 42 -6.70 -8.30 -12.33
C LEU A 42 -7.57 -7.59 -11.27
N PHE A 43 -7.01 -7.34 -10.09
CA PHE A 43 -7.76 -6.75 -8.98
C PHE A 43 -7.70 -5.22 -8.91
N SER A 44 -6.95 -4.55 -9.79
CA SER A 44 -6.75 -3.09 -9.76
C SER A 44 -8.06 -2.28 -9.68
N SER A 45 -9.07 -2.61 -10.49
CA SER A 45 -10.38 -1.93 -10.48
C SER A 45 -11.22 -2.22 -9.24
N VAL A 46 -11.16 -3.46 -8.73
CA VAL A 46 -11.79 -3.87 -7.47
C VAL A 46 -11.13 -3.16 -6.29
N TYR A 47 -9.81 -3.06 -6.32
CA TYR A 47 -9.00 -2.38 -5.31
C TYR A 47 -9.38 -0.90 -5.23
N GLN A 48 -9.38 -0.20 -6.36
CA GLN A 48 -9.80 1.21 -6.42
C GLN A 48 -11.25 1.41 -5.93
N SER A 49 -12.17 0.51 -6.29
CA SER A 49 -13.56 0.59 -5.86
C SER A 49 -13.71 0.34 -4.36
N TYR A 50 -12.99 -0.66 -3.82
CA TYR A 50 -12.96 -0.96 -2.40
C TYR A 50 -12.39 0.23 -1.61
N PHE A 51 -11.21 0.73 -1.98
CA PHE A 51 -10.61 1.88 -1.32
C PHE A 51 -11.44 3.14 -1.46
N ARG A 52 -12.14 3.35 -2.58
CA ARG A 52 -13.12 4.43 -2.67
C ARG A 52 -14.26 4.24 -1.66
N ALA A 53 -14.74 3.02 -1.42
CA ALA A 53 -15.80 2.76 -0.45
C ALA A 53 -15.35 2.90 1.01
N ILE A 54 -14.11 2.51 1.33
CA ILE A 54 -13.61 2.47 2.72
C ILE A 54 -12.77 3.68 3.14
N THR A 55 -12.12 4.35 2.18
CA THR A 55 -11.33 5.55 2.47
C THR A 55 -12.30 6.70 2.68
N GLY A 56 -12.41 7.13 3.93
CA GLY A 56 -13.11 8.34 4.32
C GLY A 56 -12.36 9.59 3.85
N ASN A 57 -11.98 10.47 4.78
CA ASN A 57 -11.33 11.74 4.47
C ASN A 57 -9.88 11.84 4.98
N GLU A 58 -9.21 10.69 5.17
CA GLU A 58 -7.84 10.65 5.69
C GLU A 58 -6.97 9.59 5.03
N VAL A 59 -5.66 9.77 5.17
CA VAL A 59 -4.64 8.81 4.76
C VAL A 59 -4.66 7.60 5.67
N ILE A 60 -4.71 6.41 5.09
CA ILE A 60 -4.78 5.16 5.83
C ILE A 60 -3.37 4.69 6.19
N LYS A 61 -3.09 4.59 7.50
CA LYS A 61 -1.99 3.77 8.05
C LYS A 61 -0.60 4.05 7.44
N LEU A 62 -0.25 5.30 7.18
CA LEU A 62 1.02 5.69 6.52
C LEU A 62 2.28 5.12 7.20
N ARG A 63 2.30 5.11 8.54
CA ARG A 63 3.43 4.58 9.32
C ARG A 63 3.70 3.11 9.00
N HIS A 64 2.64 2.33 8.78
CA HIS A 64 2.74 0.91 8.45
C HIS A 64 3.24 0.68 7.03
N HIS A 65 2.79 1.51 6.09
CA HIS A 65 3.31 1.50 4.72
C HIS A 65 4.82 1.79 4.71
N GLN A 66 5.28 2.74 5.52
CA GLN A 66 6.72 3.03 5.65
C GLN A 66 7.49 1.85 6.24
N ALA A 67 6.99 1.21 7.30
CA ALA A 67 7.64 0.05 7.92
C ALA A 67 7.81 -1.12 6.93
N ILE A 68 6.82 -1.36 6.07
CA ILE A 68 6.90 -2.38 5.01
C ILE A 68 8.00 -2.03 4.01
N VAL A 69 8.06 -0.77 3.54
CA VAL A 69 9.08 -0.33 2.58
C VAL A 69 10.47 -0.40 3.18
N ASP A 70 10.64 0.02 4.42
CA ASP A 70 11.94 -0.01 5.10
C ASP A 70 12.48 -1.44 5.20
N ALA A 71 11.61 -2.41 5.55
CA ALA A 71 11.99 -3.82 5.61
C ALA A 71 12.33 -4.40 4.22
N ILE A 72 11.54 -4.06 3.19
CA ILE A 72 11.82 -4.48 1.80
C ILE A 72 13.16 -3.93 1.32
N LEU A 73 13.43 -2.64 1.55
CA LEU A 73 14.69 -2.00 1.15
C LEU A 73 15.91 -2.55 1.91
N ALA A 74 15.72 -3.01 3.14
CA ALA A 74 16.75 -3.70 3.91
C ALA A 74 16.97 -5.16 3.48
N GLY A 75 16.16 -5.69 2.55
CA GLY A 75 16.19 -7.11 2.18
C GLY A 75 15.65 -8.05 3.27
N ASP A 76 14.97 -7.52 4.29
CA ASP A 76 14.41 -8.28 5.40
C ASP A 76 12.99 -8.75 5.08
N SER A 77 12.90 -9.90 4.41
CA SER A 77 11.61 -10.51 4.03
C SER A 77 10.75 -10.92 5.24
N ALA A 78 11.37 -11.33 6.34
CA ALA A 78 10.66 -11.69 7.57
C ALA A 78 10.09 -10.44 8.24
N GLY A 79 10.87 -9.36 8.33
CA GLY A 79 10.41 -8.07 8.81
C GLY A 79 9.29 -7.49 7.97
N ALA A 80 9.37 -7.59 6.64
CA ALA A 80 8.32 -7.16 5.73
C ALA A 80 7.01 -7.93 5.95
N LEU A 81 7.08 -9.25 6.14
CA LEU A 81 5.92 -10.08 6.46
C LEU A 81 5.28 -9.68 7.79
N VAL A 82 6.08 -9.47 8.83
CA VAL A 82 5.59 -9.03 10.14
C VAL A 82 4.93 -7.65 10.04
N ALA A 83 5.54 -6.70 9.33
CA ALA A 83 4.98 -5.37 9.13
C ALA A 83 3.62 -5.43 8.41
N CYS A 84 3.47 -6.27 7.38
CA CYS A 84 2.18 -6.53 6.72
C CYS A 84 1.15 -7.11 7.70
N GLN A 85 1.53 -8.07 8.55
CA GLN A 85 0.61 -8.65 9.53
C GLN A 85 0.17 -7.63 10.57
N VAL A 86 1.05 -6.72 10.99
CA VAL A 86 0.70 -5.61 11.89
C VAL A 86 -0.33 -4.70 11.22
N LEU A 87 -0.06 -4.25 9.98
CA LEU A 87 -0.99 -3.41 9.20
C LEU A 87 -2.41 -4.00 9.14
N LEU A 88 -2.50 -5.30 8.84
CA LEU A 88 -3.77 -6.02 8.67
C LEU A 88 -4.52 -6.29 9.99
N LYS A 89 -3.79 -6.37 11.11
CA LYS A 89 -4.38 -6.61 12.44
C LYS A 89 -4.73 -5.33 13.20
N GLU A 90 -4.18 -4.19 12.79
CA GLU A 90 -4.46 -2.92 13.42
C GLU A 90 -5.94 -2.57 13.24
N LYS A 91 -6.66 -2.46 14.36
CA LYS A 91 -8.01 -1.90 14.41
C LYS A 91 -7.86 -0.40 14.60
N ASP A 92 -8.61 0.38 13.81
CA ASP A 92 -8.68 1.84 13.94
C ASP A 92 -9.28 2.23 15.31
#